data_AF-I0YTU5-F1
#
_entry.id   AF-I0YTU5-F1
#
_cell.length_a   1.000
_cell.length_b   1.000
_cell.length_c   1.000
_cell.angle_alpha   90.00
_cell.angle_beta   90.00
_cell.angle_gamma   90.00
#
_symmetry.space_group_name_H-M   'P 1'
#
loop_
_entity.id
_entity.type
_entity.pdbx_description
1 polymer ?
#
loop_
_entity_poly.entity_id
_entity_poly.type
_entity_poly.pdbx_seq_one_letter_code
_entity_poly.pdbx_strand_id
1 'polypeptide(L)'
;MLATFITTGCDTNPDSKTAEQYSARNRFVKELTALGITFDHYGGCKYGTDANATQLPPPHKAGTHYHGLEAQRRKVQLLKQYKFVLGLENIVQVDYVTEKFYQLFATGRVPVYLGAPNAGAYAPPGSFVNALEYSPRQLARLLRHLDSDDRAYNSYFSWQLGYDDPILPHFSHVLGDNLLYGRRRDGMEWVCKLCQLFHKYYDWPKERSSNVTVS
;
A
#
# COMPACT_ATOMS: atom_id res chain seq x y z
N MET A 1 -14.73 -8.25 8.48
CA MET A 1 -13.47 -8.11 7.73
C MET A 1 -12.87 -6.77 8.10
N LEU A 2 -11.70 -6.78 8.75
CA LEU A 2 -10.98 -5.57 9.14
C LEU A 2 -9.93 -5.30 8.07
N ALA A 3 -10.13 -4.24 7.31
CA ALA A 3 -9.14 -3.67 6.43
C ALA A 3 -8.64 -2.38 7.05
N THR A 4 -7.39 -2.00 6.81
CA THR A 4 -6.87 -0.72 7.32
C THR A 4 -6.26 0.10 6.18
N PHE A 5 -6.48 1.41 6.19
CA PHE A 5 -5.84 2.32 5.24
C PHE A 5 -4.99 3.35 5.96
N ILE A 6 -3.93 3.75 5.26
CA ILE A 6 -2.90 4.68 5.75
C ILE A 6 -3.16 6.06 5.14
N THR A 7 -3.51 7.08 5.94
CA THR A 7 -3.45 8.48 5.47
C THR A 7 -3.05 9.46 6.57
N THR A 8 -1.99 10.22 6.35
CA THR A 8 -1.60 11.32 7.24
C THR A 8 -2.34 12.63 6.95
N GLY A 9 -2.99 12.76 5.79
CA GLY A 9 -3.72 13.96 5.37
C GLY A 9 -5.07 13.63 4.73
N CYS A 10 -6.07 14.45 5.04
CA CYS A 10 -7.38 14.43 4.42
C CYS A 10 -7.34 15.53 3.34
N ASP A 11 -7.49 15.19 2.05
CA ASP A 11 -7.64 16.22 1.02
C ASP A 11 -9.01 16.86 1.23
N THR A 12 -9.07 17.84 2.12
CA THR A 12 -10.30 18.50 2.54
C THR A 12 -10.21 19.95 2.14
N ASN A 13 -10.74 20.27 0.96
CA ASN A 13 -11.49 21.51 0.85
C ASN A 13 -12.88 21.20 0.26
N PRO A 14 -13.92 21.06 1.11
CA PRO A 14 -15.29 20.91 0.63
C PRO A 14 -15.85 22.17 -0.07
N ASP A 15 -15.16 23.31 0.02
CA ASP A 15 -15.58 24.61 -0.55
C ASP A 15 -14.76 25.06 -1.77
N SER A 16 -13.72 24.33 -2.20
CA SER A 16 -13.01 24.67 -3.43
C SER A 16 -13.83 24.23 -4.64
N LYS A 17 -14.27 25.21 -5.43
CA LYS A 17 -15.10 25.10 -6.64
C LYS A 17 -14.43 24.37 -7.82
N THR A 18 -13.86 23.19 -7.59
CA THR A 18 -13.50 22.19 -8.61
C THR A 18 -13.84 20.82 -8.05
N ALA A 19 -15.13 20.46 -8.13
CA ALA A 19 -15.72 19.21 -7.66
C ALA A 19 -15.17 17.93 -8.33
N GLU A 20 -14.12 18.02 -9.15
CA GLU A 20 -13.42 16.88 -9.76
C GLU A 20 -12.31 16.29 -8.88
N GLN A 21 -11.79 17.02 -7.88
CA GLN A 21 -10.76 16.54 -6.95
C GLN A 21 -11.34 16.02 -5.62
N TYR A 22 -12.41 15.24 -5.69
CA TYR A 22 -12.61 14.22 -4.64
C TYR A 22 -11.45 13.24 -4.78
N SER A 23 -10.49 13.22 -3.85
CA SER A 23 -9.35 12.29 -3.98
C SER A 23 -9.89 10.87 -4.15
N ALA A 24 -9.42 10.17 -5.19
CA ALA A 24 -9.94 8.85 -5.60
C ALA A 24 -10.02 7.89 -4.40
N ARG A 25 -9.07 8.04 -3.47
CA ARG A 25 -9.03 7.45 -2.14
C ARG A 25 -10.30 7.63 -1.30
N ASN A 26 -10.76 8.86 -1.12
CA ASN A 26 -11.91 9.15 -0.27
C ASN A 26 -13.21 8.54 -0.85
N ARG A 27 -13.35 8.58 -2.19
CA ARG A 27 -14.45 7.92 -2.90
C ARG A 27 -14.38 6.41 -2.72
N PHE A 28 -13.19 5.84 -2.91
CA PHE A 28 -12.92 4.42 -2.78
C PHE A 28 -13.30 3.87 -1.39
N VAL A 29 -12.86 4.54 -0.31
CA VAL A 29 -13.21 4.15 1.07
C VAL A 29 -14.72 4.23 1.26
N LYS A 30 -15.36 5.33 0.87
CA LYS A 30 -16.82 5.52 1.02
C LYS A 30 -17.63 4.44 0.30
N GLU A 31 -17.28 4.11 -0.93
CA GLU A 31 -18.00 3.12 -1.74
C GLU A 31 -17.87 1.71 -1.17
N LEU A 32 -16.69 1.32 -0.68
CA LEU A 32 -16.50 0.02 -0.03
C LEU A 32 -17.18 -0.04 1.34
N THR A 33 -17.17 1.05 2.10
CA THR A 33 -17.92 1.16 3.37
C THR A 33 -19.42 0.97 3.13
N ALA A 34 -19.98 1.62 2.09
CA ALA A 34 -21.39 1.45 1.72
C ALA A 34 -21.74 0.00 1.30
N LEU A 35 -20.74 -0.79 0.92
CA LEU A 35 -20.88 -2.21 0.61
C LEU A 35 -20.67 -3.11 1.84
N GLY A 36 -20.46 -2.56 3.03
CA GLY A 36 -20.29 -3.29 4.29
C GLY A 36 -18.86 -3.79 4.53
N ILE A 37 -17.85 -3.11 3.97
CA ILE A 37 -16.45 -3.31 4.37
C ILE A 37 -16.11 -2.30 5.47
N THR A 38 -15.61 -2.79 6.61
CA THR A 38 -15.20 -1.93 7.73
C THR A 38 -13.72 -1.62 7.62
N PHE A 39 -13.38 -0.34 7.82
CA PHE A 39 -12.02 0.16 7.77
C PHE A 39 -11.59 0.76 9.10
N ASP A 40 -10.53 0.22 9.71
CA ASP A 40 -9.82 0.92 10.77
C ASP A 40 -8.81 1.88 10.13
N HIS A 41 -8.80 3.13 10.59
CA HIS A 41 -8.06 4.18 9.93
C HIS A 41 -6.82 4.57 10.73
N TYR A 42 -5.71 4.65 10.01
CA TYR A 42 -4.46 5.13 10.54
C TYR A 42 -4.20 6.57 10.07
N GLY A 43 -4.05 7.49 11.03
CA GLY A 43 -3.86 8.93 10.81
C GLY A 43 -5.16 9.73 10.90
N GLY A 44 -5.10 11.04 10.63
CA GLY A 44 -6.17 11.98 11.01
C GLY A 44 -7.40 12.00 10.10
N CYS A 45 -7.39 11.30 8.97
CA CYS A 45 -8.47 11.34 8.00
C CYS A 45 -9.51 10.26 8.28
N LYS A 46 -10.73 10.67 8.61
CA LYS A 46 -11.87 9.80 8.92
C LYS A 46 -12.94 9.78 7.83
N TYR A 47 -12.63 10.34 6.66
CA TYR A 47 -13.63 10.51 5.62
C TYR A 47 -14.06 9.17 5.03
N GLY A 48 -15.38 8.94 4.94
CA GLY A 48 -15.95 7.76 4.31
C GLY A 48 -15.86 6.47 5.14
N THR A 49 -15.34 6.52 6.38
CA THR A 49 -15.33 5.39 7.29
C THR A 49 -16.70 5.20 7.95
N ASP A 50 -17.01 3.98 8.39
CA ASP A 50 -18.22 3.73 9.16
C ASP A 50 -18.12 4.30 10.59
N ALA A 51 -19.24 4.34 11.30
CA ALA A 51 -19.29 4.80 12.70
C ALA A 51 -18.55 3.86 13.67
N ASN A 52 -18.26 2.63 13.24
CA ASN A 52 -17.57 1.61 14.04
C ASN A 52 -16.06 1.60 13.78
N ALA A 53 -15.57 2.44 12.87
CA ALA A 53 -14.17 2.50 12.47
C ALA A 53 -13.30 2.96 13.63
N THR A 54 -12.35 2.12 14.02
CA THR A 54 -11.44 2.44 15.11
C THR A 54 -10.35 3.39 14.58
N GLN A 55 -10.17 4.51 15.28
CA GLN A 55 -8.99 5.36 15.10
C GLN A 55 -7.78 4.65 15.69
N LEU A 56 -6.83 4.30 14.83
CA LEU A 56 -5.59 3.68 15.28
C LEU A 56 -4.66 4.69 15.96
N PRO A 57 -3.92 4.26 17.01
CA PRO A 57 -3.04 5.15 17.76
C PRO A 57 -1.98 5.76 16.84
N PRO A 58 -1.62 7.04 17.04
CA PRO A 58 -0.58 7.67 16.25
C PRO A 58 0.75 6.94 16.47
N PRO A 59 1.61 6.86 15.44
CA PRO A 59 2.85 6.09 15.51
C PRO A 59 3.91 6.70 16.42
N HIS A 60 3.70 7.93 16.87
CA HIS A 60 4.71 8.77 17.46
C HIS A 60 4.13 9.35 18.77
N LYS A 61 4.97 9.49 19.80
CA LYS A 61 4.56 10.21 21.01
C LYS A 61 4.28 11.66 20.62
N ALA A 62 3.33 12.32 21.28
CA ALA A 62 3.08 13.75 21.05
C ALA A 62 4.42 14.52 21.09
N GLY A 63 4.71 15.30 20.03
CA GLY A 63 5.96 16.04 19.89
C GLY A 63 7.12 15.33 19.16
N THR A 64 6.90 14.15 18.55
CA THR A 64 7.92 13.45 17.74
C THR A 64 7.56 13.42 16.25
N HIS A 65 8.55 13.31 15.35
CA HIS A 65 8.30 13.38 13.90
C HIS A 65 7.53 12.16 13.37
N TYR A 66 6.42 12.40 12.66
CA TYR A 66 5.58 11.38 11.98
C TYR A 66 6.36 10.46 11.01
N HIS A 67 7.48 10.97 10.47
CA HIS A 67 8.31 10.27 9.47
C HIS A 67 9.57 9.62 10.07
N GLY A 68 9.72 9.61 11.40
CA GLY A 68 10.85 8.95 12.05
C GLY A 68 10.83 7.42 11.91
N LEU A 69 12.00 6.78 12.00
CA LEU A 69 12.16 5.32 11.93
C LEU A 69 11.24 4.57 12.91
N GLU A 70 11.17 5.02 14.16
CA GLU A 70 10.31 4.39 15.18
C GLU A 70 8.83 4.49 14.82
N ALA A 71 8.41 5.65 14.29
CA ALA A 71 7.03 5.87 13.86
C ALA A 71 6.65 4.92 12.72
N GLN A 72 7.52 4.78 11.72
CA GLN A 72 7.30 3.84 10.61
C GLN A 72 7.31 2.38 11.07
N ARG A 73 8.18 2.01 12.02
CA ARG A 73 8.19 0.66 12.61
C ARG A 73 6.90 0.35 13.34
N ARG A 74 6.44 1.24 14.21
CA ARG A 74 5.17 1.08 14.95
C ARG A 74 3.98 0.98 14.00
N LYS A 75 3.97 1.81 12.96
CA LYS A 75 2.98 1.73 11.89
C LYS A 75 2.93 0.33 11.28
N VAL A 76 4.06 -0.20 10.79
CA VAL A 76 4.09 -1.54 10.18
C VAL A 76 3.66 -2.61 11.17
N GLN A 77 4.12 -2.56 12.43
CA GLN A 77 3.71 -3.52 13.46
C GLN A 77 2.20 -3.49 13.75
N LEU A 78 1.57 -2.31 13.71
CA LEU A 78 0.13 -2.18 13.87
C LEU A 78 -0.62 -2.78 12.66
N LEU A 79 -0.17 -2.46 11.45
CA LEU A 79 -0.78 -2.96 10.21
C LEU A 79 -0.68 -4.49 10.09
N LYS A 80 0.31 -5.12 10.74
CA LYS A 80 0.42 -6.59 10.83
C LYS A 80 -0.77 -7.25 11.53
N GLN A 81 -1.67 -6.52 12.21
CA GLN A 81 -2.84 -7.12 12.85
C GLN A 81 -4.01 -7.38 11.88
N TYR A 82 -3.93 -6.89 10.65
CA TYR A 82 -5.00 -6.97 9.66
C TYR A 82 -4.74 -8.04 8.61
N LYS A 83 -5.79 -8.60 7.99
CA LYS A 83 -5.61 -9.49 6.83
C LYS A 83 -5.32 -8.71 5.55
N PHE A 84 -5.92 -7.53 5.40
CA PHE A 84 -5.76 -6.66 4.24
C PHE A 84 -5.22 -5.30 4.67
N VAL A 85 -4.20 -4.82 3.96
CA VAL A 85 -3.59 -3.51 4.21
C VAL A 85 -3.68 -2.65 2.96
N LEU A 86 -4.20 -1.43 3.10
CA LEU A 86 -4.50 -0.56 1.97
C LEU A 86 -3.44 0.54 1.83
N GLY A 87 -2.84 0.59 0.65
CA GLY A 87 -2.02 1.72 0.20
C GLY A 87 -2.82 2.52 -0.80
N LEU A 88 -3.35 3.65 -0.35
CA LEU A 88 -4.15 4.53 -1.18
C LEU A 88 -3.36 5.81 -1.45
N GLU A 89 -2.96 6.00 -2.70
CA GLU A 89 -2.36 7.24 -3.14
C GLU A 89 -3.37 8.37 -3.16
N ASN A 90 -2.88 9.61 -3.07
CA ASN A 90 -3.75 10.78 -3.09
C ASN A 90 -4.36 10.99 -4.49
N ILE A 91 -3.64 10.58 -5.54
CA ILE A 91 -4.06 10.65 -6.93
C ILE A 91 -3.84 9.32 -7.64
N VAL A 92 -4.64 9.06 -8.68
CA VAL A 92 -4.47 7.95 -9.60
C VAL A 92 -3.73 8.48 -10.83
N GLN A 93 -2.47 8.10 -11.00
CA GLN A 93 -1.63 8.59 -12.09
C GLN A 93 -0.57 7.54 -12.47
N VAL A 94 -0.32 7.37 -13.76
CA VAL A 94 0.75 6.51 -14.29
C VAL A 94 2.10 6.89 -13.66
N ASP A 95 2.88 5.88 -13.28
CA ASP A 95 4.19 6.01 -12.62
C ASP A 95 4.13 6.65 -11.21
N TYR A 96 2.96 7.02 -10.69
CA TYR A 96 2.82 7.61 -9.34
C TYR A 96 2.74 6.52 -8.26
N VAL A 97 3.89 5.94 -7.93
CA VAL A 97 4.06 4.94 -6.88
C VAL A 97 4.92 5.52 -5.76
N THR A 98 4.39 5.60 -4.54
CA THR A 98 5.11 6.18 -3.39
C THR A 98 5.51 5.12 -2.36
N GLU A 99 6.06 5.55 -1.23
CA GLU A 99 6.39 4.68 -0.10
C GLU A 99 5.20 3.87 0.42
N LYS A 100 3.97 4.38 0.21
CA LYS A 100 2.75 3.72 0.66
C LYS A 100 2.59 2.34 0.05
N PHE A 101 2.90 2.18 -1.23
CA PHE A 101 2.81 0.90 -1.93
C PHE A 101 3.80 -0.11 -1.35
N TYR A 102 5.07 0.27 -1.26
CA TYR A 102 6.13 -0.63 -0.83
C TYR A 102 5.99 -1.04 0.64
N GLN A 103 5.52 -0.14 1.51
CA GLN A 103 5.27 -0.44 2.92
C GLN A 103 4.26 -1.58 3.14
N LEU A 104 3.34 -1.82 2.20
CA LEU A 104 2.36 -2.90 2.33
C LEU A 104 3.05 -4.26 2.40
N PHE A 105 4.08 -4.48 1.58
CA PHE A 105 4.83 -5.73 1.58
C PHE A 105 5.56 -6.01 2.90
N ALA A 106 5.96 -4.96 3.64
CA ALA A 106 6.59 -5.12 4.95
C ALA A 106 5.66 -5.66 6.05
N THR A 107 4.35 -5.68 5.80
CA THR A 107 3.37 -6.17 6.75
C THR A 107 3.22 -7.70 6.68
N GLY A 108 3.62 -8.35 5.58
CA GLY A 108 3.33 -9.77 5.36
C GLY A 108 1.82 -10.06 5.29
N ARG A 109 1.02 -9.06 4.88
CA ARG A 109 -0.43 -9.14 4.68
C ARG A 109 -0.75 -8.85 3.21
N VAL A 110 -1.95 -9.23 2.76
CA VAL A 110 -2.36 -9.01 1.37
C VAL A 110 -2.49 -7.50 1.11
N PRO A 111 -1.65 -6.93 0.22
CA PRO A 111 -1.73 -5.53 -0.14
C PRO A 111 -2.94 -5.25 -1.03
N VAL A 112 -3.66 -4.17 -0.76
CA VAL A 112 -4.70 -3.61 -1.63
C VAL A 112 -4.29 -2.20 -2.02
N TYR A 113 -4.03 -1.97 -3.31
CA TYR A 113 -3.42 -0.73 -3.78
C TYR A 113 -4.33 0.06 -4.71
N LEU A 114 -4.46 1.37 -4.48
CA LEU A 114 -5.12 2.33 -5.36
C LEU A 114 -4.14 3.48 -5.65
N GLY A 115 -3.70 3.63 -6.88
CA GLY A 115 -2.73 4.65 -7.26
C GLY A 115 -2.36 4.56 -8.74
N ALA A 116 -1.14 4.15 -9.05
CA ALA A 116 -0.70 3.97 -10.44
C ALA A 116 -1.43 2.80 -11.14
N PRO A 117 -2.04 3.01 -12.33
CA PRO A 117 -2.62 1.92 -13.12
C PRO A 117 -1.60 0.87 -13.55
N ASN A 118 -0.33 1.26 -13.72
CA ASN A 118 0.78 0.40 -14.07
C ASN A 118 1.58 -0.12 -12.86
N ALA A 119 0.99 -0.12 -11.65
CA ALA A 119 1.64 -0.59 -10.42
C ALA A 119 2.24 -2.00 -10.53
N GLY A 120 1.68 -2.86 -11.38
CA GLY A 120 2.18 -4.21 -11.63
C GLY A 120 3.61 -4.26 -12.20
N ALA A 121 4.12 -3.17 -12.77
CA ALA A 121 5.50 -3.07 -13.19
C ALA A 121 6.49 -2.92 -12.02
N TYR A 122 6.02 -2.49 -10.84
CA TYR A 122 6.85 -2.08 -9.70
C TYR A 122 6.85 -3.08 -8.53
N ALA A 123 6.29 -4.28 -8.73
CA ALA A 123 6.16 -5.30 -7.69
C ALA A 123 6.17 -6.71 -8.30
N PRO A 124 6.43 -7.75 -7.48
CA PRO A 124 6.35 -9.13 -7.95
C PRO A 124 4.96 -9.42 -8.54
N PRO A 125 4.85 -10.15 -9.66
CA PRO A 125 3.57 -10.51 -10.24
C PRO A 125 2.67 -11.26 -9.24
N GLY A 126 1.39 -10.91 -9.20
CA GLY A 126 0.40 -11.54 -8.32
C GLY A 126 0.59 -11.26 -6.82
N SER A 127 1.42 -10.29 -6.45
CA SER A 127 1.76 -10.00 -5.03
C SER A 127 0.81 -9.02 -4.34
N PHE A 128 -0.13 -8.40 -5.06
CA PHE A 128 -1.08 -7.44 -4.52
C PHE A 128 -2.39 -7.40 -5.31
N VAL A 129 -3.44 -6.86 -4.69
CA VAL A 129 -4.70 -6.51 -5.36
C VAL A 129 -4.59 -5.10 -5.91
N ASN A 130 -4.57 -4.96 -7.24
CA ASN A 130 -4.73 -3.67 -7.91
C ASN A 130 -6.20 -3.26 -7.90
N ALA A 131 -6.56 -2.31 -7.05
CA ALA A 131 -7.95 -1.91 -6.85
C ALA A 131 -8.59 -1.30 -8.11
N LEU A 132 -7.80 -0.76 -9.04
CA LEU A 132 -8.27 -0.17 -10.29
C LEU A 132 -8.81 -1.20 -11.29
N GLU A 133 -8.50 -2.48 -11.11
CA GLU A 133 -8.98 -3.58 -11.98
C GLU A 133 -10.41 -4.02 -11.64
N TYR A 134 -11.01 -3.46 -10.58
CA TYR A 134 -12.30 -3.89 -10.05
C TYR A 134 -13.23 -2.71 -9.84
N SER A 135 -14.51 -2.87 -10.15
CA SER A 135 -15.53 -2.01 -9.54
C SER A 135 -15.57 -2.22 -8.02
N PRO A 136 -16.05 -1.25 -7.22
CA PRO A 136 -16.16 -1.40 -5.77
C PRO A 136 -16.89 -2.68 -5.34
N ARG A 137 -17.94 -3.06 -6.07
CA ARG A 137 -18.72 -4.29 -5.81
C ARG A 137 -17.92 -5.55 -6.10
N GLN A 138 -17.15 -5.58 -7.18
CA GLN A 138 -16.27 -6.71 -7.49
C GLN A 138 -15.16 -6.81 -6.45
N LEU A 139 -14.55 -5.69 -6.06
CA LEU A 139 -13.51 -5.68 -5.05
C LEU A 139 -14.03 -6.14 -3.68
N ALA A 140 -15.19 -5.66 -3.23
CA ALA A 140 -15.79 -6.12 -1.99
C ALA A 140 -16.08 -7.64 -1.99
N ARG A 141 -16.49 -8.20 -3.14
CA ARG A 141 -16.66 -9.66 -3.30
C ARG A 141 -15.32 -10.39 -3.26
N LEU A 142 -14.30 -9.89 -3.96
CA LEU A 142 -12.95 -10.45 -3.94
C LEU A 142 -12.41 -10.49 -2.52
N LEU A 143 -12.47 -9.38 -1.79
CA LEU A 143 -11.96 -9.31 -0.42
C LEU A 143 -12.68 -10.29 0.52
N ARG A 144 -14.00 -10.50 0.36
CA ARG A 144 -14.74 -11.52 1.14
C ARG A 144 -14.35 -12.94 0.77
N HIS A 145 -14.10 -13.19 -0.51
CA HIS A 145 -13.62 -14.49 -0.97
C HIS A 145 -12.23 -14.77 -0.37
N LEU A 146 -11.29 -13.81 -0.47
CA LEU A 146 -9.97 -13.92 0.15
C LEU A 146 -10.04 -14.01 1.68
N ASP A 147 -11.05 -13.42 2.31
CA ASP A 147 -11.22 -13.53 3.76
C ASP A 147 -11.69 -14.93 4.21
N SER A 148 -12.44 -15.63 3.36
CA SER A 148 -13.03 -16.94 3.66
C SER A 148 -12.27 -18.14 3.09
N ASP A 149 -11.34 -17.90 2.16
CA ASP A 149 -10.52 -18.93 1.52
C ASP A 149 -9.03 -18.65 1.74
N ASP A 150 -8.44 -19.39 2.68
CA ASP A 150 -7.01 -19.27 3.02
C ASP A 150 -6.09 -19.65 1.84
N ARG A 151 -6.54 -20.53 0.93
CA ARG A 151 -5.74 -20.89 -0.24
C ARG A 151 -5.66 -19.73 -1.22
N ALA A 152 -6.80 -19.08 -1.49
CA ALA A 152 -6.87 -17.89 -2.32
C ALA A 152 -6.15 -16.71 -1.66
N TYR A 153 -6.25 -16.54 -0.34
CA TYR A 153 -5.48 -15.54 0.40
C TYR A 153 -3.97 -15.78 0.25
N ASN A 154 -3.54 -17.03 0.46
CA ASN A 154 -2.12 -17.37 0.48
C ASN A 154 -1.46 -17.32 -0.91
N SER A 155 -2.23 -17.36 -2.01
CA SER A 155 -1.65 -17.26 -3.35
C SER A 155 -0.92 -15.93 -3.59
N TYR A 156 -1.30 -14.86 -2.90
CA TYR A 156 -0.62 -13.56 -2.96
C TYR A 156 0.79 -13.54 -2.34
N PHE A 157 1.20 -14.61 -1.65
CA PHE A 157 2.56 -14.76 -1.11
C PHE A 157 3.40 -15.79 -1.89
N SER A 158 2.89 -16.32 -3.00
CA SER A 158 3.61 -17.32 -3.81
C SER A 158 4.94 -16.77 -4.34
N TRP A 159 5.02 -15.47 -4.61
CA TRP A 159 6.25 -14.79 -4.98
C TRP A 159 7.35 -14.91 -3.93
N GLN A 160 7.02 -15.16 -2.65
CA GLN A 160 8.01 -15.39 -1.58
C GLN A 160 8.54 -16.82 -1.53
N LEU A 161 7.85 -17.76 -2.19
CA LEU A 161 8.20 -19.18 -2.23
C LEU A 161 9.01 -19.55 -3.48
N GLY A 162 8.91 -18.75 -4.55
CA GLY A 162 9.62 -18.99 -5.80
C GLY A 162 11.02 -18.38 -5.78
N TYR A 163 12.06 -19.21 -5.76
CA TYR A 163 13.47 -18.78 -5.73
C TYR A 163 13.94 -18.00 -6.98
N ASP A 164 13.08 -17.79 -7.97
CA ASP A 164 13.43 -17.15 -9.24
C ASP A 164 13.34 -15.61 -9.19
N ASP A 165 12.67 -15.02 -8.19
CA ASP A 165 12.59 -13.56 -8.09
C ASP A 165 13.84 -12.97 -7.40
N PRO A 166 14.62 -12.13 -8.10
CA PRO A 166 15.90 -11.63 -7.60
C PRO A 166 15.76 -10.69 -6.38
N ILE A 167 14.56 -10.20 -6.06
CA ILE A 167 14.38 -9.37 -4.86
C ILE A 167 14.45 -10.21 -3.57
N LEU A 168 14.08 -11.49 -3.61
CA LEU A 168 13.79 -12.28 -2.40
C LEU A 168 14.95 -12.41 -1.41
N PRO A 169 16.20 -12.72 -1.83
CA PRO A 169 17.31 -12.83 -0.89
C PRO A 169 17.55 -11.53 -0.11
N HIS A 170 17.25 -10.40 -0.75
CA HIS A 170 17.43 -9.07 -0.18
C HIS A 170 16.21 -8.60 0.63
N PHE A 171 15.01 -9.00 0.20
CA PHE A 171 13.76 -8.66 0.88
C PHE A 171 13.72 -9.25 2.29
N SER A 172 14.07 -10.53 2.46
CA SER A 172 14.10 -11.17 3.78
C SER A 172 15.09 -10.50 4.73
N HIS A 173 16.25 -10.06 4.24
CA HIS A 173 17.23 -9.31 5.03
C HIS A 173 16.69 -7.93 5.47
N VAL A 174 16.05 -7.19 4.55
CA VAL A 174 15.46 -5.86 4.87
C VAL A 174 14.34 -5.98 5.91
N LEU A 175 13.53 -7.04 5.86
CA LEU A 175 12.48 -7.29 6.85
C LEU A 175 13.04 -7.76 8.20
N GLY A 176 13.97 -8.72 8.20
CA GLY A 176 14.54 -9.32 9.40
C GLY A 176 15.33 -8.32 10.25
N ASP A 177 16.11 -7.46 9.61
CA ASP A 177 16.95 -6.49 10.29
C ASP A 177 16.21 -5.18 10.59
N ASN A 178 14.91 -5.14 10.29
CA ASN A 178 14.04 -3.99 10.51
C ASN A 178 14.59 -2.70 9.86
N LEU A 179 15.19 -2.87 8.68
CA LEU A 179 15.88 -1.84 7.90
C LEU A 179 14.93 -1.09 6.96
N LEU A 180 13.62 -1.10 7.21
CA LEU A 180 12.60 -0.48 6.35
C LEU A 180 12.92 0.98 6.00
N TYR A 181 13.53 1.70 6.96
CA TYR A 181 14.01 3.06 6.81
C TYR A 181 15.44 3.18 7.32
N GLY A 182 16.22 4.07 6.72
CA GLY A 182 17.58 4.41 7.16
C GLY A 182 17.89 5.88 6.98
N ARG A 183 19.00 6.35 7.56
CA ARG A 183 19.51 7.70 7.29
C ARG A 183 20.33 7.73 6.01
N ARG A 184 20.26 8.84 5.28
CA ARG A 184 21.26 9.19 4.26
C ARG A 184 22.64 9.37 4.90
N ARG A 185 23.70 9.25 4.09
CA ARG A 185 25.09 9.49 4.53
C ARG A 185 25.32 10.92 5.05
N ASP A 186 24.51 11.87 4.57
CA ASP A 186 24.51 13.27 5.03
C ASP A 186 23.79 13.49 6.38
N GLY A 187 23.14 12.46 6.93
CA GLY A 187 22.47 12.50 8.24
C GLY A 187 21.16 13.28 8.28
N MET A 188 20.73 13.92 7.18
CA MET A 188 19.66 14.91 7.17
C MET A 188 18.26 14.34 6.85
N GLU A 189 18.16 13.18 6.21
CA GLU A 189 16.87 12.65 5.74
C GLU A 189 16.69 11.14 5.96
N TRP A 190 15.46 10.74 6.31
CA TRP A 190 15.04 9.34 6.37
C TRP A 190 14.67 8.85 4.98
N VAL A 191 15.26 7.74 4.55
CA VAL A 191 15.00 7.14 3.24
C VAL A 191 14.36 5.77 3.42
N CYS A 192 13.31 5.52 2.64
CA CYS A 192 12.67 4.23 2.52
C CYS A 192 13.62 3.25 1.82
N LYS A 193 14.32 2.42 2.59
CA LYS A 193 15.23 1.39 2.06
C LYS A 193 14.49 0.29 1.31
N LEU A 194 13.26 0.01 1.75
CA LEU A 194 12.38 -0.90 1.04
C LEU A 194 12.06 -0.38 -0.37
N CYS A 195 11.74 0.91 -0.49
CA CYS A 195 11.50 1.55 -1.77
C CYS A 195 12.74 1.44 -2.66
N GLN A 196 13.93 1.77 -2.14
CA GLN A 196 15.19 1.60 -2.89
C GLN A 196 15.40 0.16 -3.38
N LEU A 197 15.02 -0.82 -2.56
CA LEU A 197 15.11 -2.23 -2.94
C LEU A 197 14.17 -2.54 -4.11
N PHE A 198 12.88 -2.21 -3.99
CA PHE A 198 11.92 -2.45 -5.07
C PHE A 198 12.32 -1.70 -6.35
N HIS A 199 12.74 -0.44 -6.25
CA HIS A 199 13.21 0.31 -7.41
C HIS A 199 14.43 -0.35 -8.09
N LYS A 200 15.33 -0.97 -7.31
CA LYS A 200 16.48 -1.68 -7.89
C LYS A 200 16.08 -2.90 -8.75
N TYR A 201 14.99 -3.59 -8.41
CA TYR A 201 14.61 -4.85 -9.05
C TYR A 201 13.41 -4.76 -9.99
N TYR A 202 12.53 -3.76 -9.80
CA TYR A 202 11.29 -3.61 -10.57
C TYR A 202 11.17 -2.27 -11.30
N ASP A 203 12.03 -1.27 -11.04
CA ASP A 203 12.05 -0.06 -11.86
C ASP A 203 12.72 -0.40 -13.19
N TRP A 204 11.91 -0.94 -14.10
CA TRP A 204 12.35 -1.40 -15.41
C TRP A 204 12.88 -0.19 -16.20
N PRO A 205 14.10 -0.23 -16.75
CA PRO A 205 14.51 0.79 -17.71
C PRO A 205 13.51 0.74 -18.86
N LYS A 206 13.01 1.90 -19.32
CA LYS A 206 12.08 2.05 -20.46
C LYS A 206 12.59 1.49 -21.82
N GLU A 207 13.58 0.60 -21.82
CA GLU A 207 14.36 0.12 -22.97
C GLU A 207 14.51 -1.42 -23.02
N ARG A 208 13.40 -2.16 -22.92
CA ARG A 208 13.33 -3.54 -23.44
C ARG A 208 12.13 -3.77 -24.37
N SER A 209 11.60 -2.69 -24.93
CA SER A 209 10.66 -2.70 -26.05
C SER A 209 11.39 -2.45 -27.37
N SER A 210 12.36 -3.30 -27.69
CA SER A 210 13.01 -3.34 -29.00
C SER A 210 13.66 -4.71 -29.17
N ASN A 211 12.85 -5.75 -29.34
CA ASN A 211 13.17 -7.01 -30.03
C ASN A 211 11.95 -7.92 -30.10
N VAL A 212 10.82 -7.39 -30.58
CA VAL A 212 9.80 -8.22 -31.23
C VAL A 212 9.81 -7.85 -32.69
N THR A 213 10.72 -8.48 -33.44
CA THR A 213 10.59 -8.61 -34.88
C THR A 213 9.35 -9.47 -35.13
N VAL A 214 8.27 -8.83 -35.57
CA VAL A 214 7.18 -9.54 -36.23
C VAL A 214 7.68 -9.82 -37.65
N SER A 215 7.94 -11.10 -37.90
CA SER A 215 8.16 -11.72 -39.21
C SER A 215 6.94 -11.58 -40.12
#